data_AF-A0A2M8JVI6-F1
#
_entry.id   AF-A0A2M8JVI6-F1
#
_cell.length_a   1.000
_cell.length_b   1.000
_cell.length_c   1.000
_cell.angle_alpha   90.00
_cell.angle_beta   90.00
_cell.angle_gamma   90.00
#
_symmetry.space_group_name_H-M   'P 1'
#
loop_
_entity.id
_entity.type
_entity.pdbx_description
1 polymer ?
#
loop_
_entity_poly.entity_id
_entity_poly.type
_entity_poly.pdbx_seq_one_letter_code
_entity_poly.pdbx_strand_id
1 'polypeptide(L)'
;MKKGLTIFLLFFSVSVFAKNQRDTVRVLFVGNSYVYYNNLAQMIGLITDSMDTKIICRKSTVGGANLGEHWNGLRGLQSKEIIANSKFDIVVVQDNSMWPIQHKDSLFYFGQLFCNYIKSSGAKPYLYSTWAREKTPETQSQISEAYESLAKDAGATVVPVGDSWALARQKNASMNLFHTDGSHPSSLGTFLIALSFIKKITGTLPKKYATVYNYFDRDGETFRIMQLTNEEIQFCVAVVNEIVQ
;
A
#
# COMPACT_ATOMS: atom_id res chain seq x y z
N MET A 1 77.62 10.88 -20.76
CA MET A 1 76.28 11.44 -21.08
C MET A 1 75.21 10.52 -20.49
N LYS A 2 74.60 10.91 -19.37
CA LYS A 2 73.57 10.10 -18.68
C LYS A 2 72.22 10.32 -19.38
N LYS A 3 71.62 9.26 -19.95
CA LYS A 3 70.27 9.29 -20.52
C LYS A 3 69.27 9.06 -19.38
N GLY A 4 68.46 10.05 -19.07
CA GLY A 4 67.35 9.94 -18.11
C GLY A 4 66.14 9.29 -18.78
N LEU A 5 65.57 8.27 -18.13
CA LEU A 5 64.36 7.59 -18.55
C LEU A 5 63.17 8.21 -17.79
N THR A 6 62.33 8.96 -18.49
CA THR A 6 61.09 9.51 -17.93
C THR A 6 59.96 8.51 -18.14
N ILE A 7 59.41 7.96 -17.06
CA ILE A 7 58.25 7.06 -17.08
C ILE A 7 56.98 7.90 -16.95
N PHE A 8 56.10 7.80 -17.95
CA PHE A 8 54.78 8.43 -17.95
C PHE A 8 53.77 7.47 -17.30
N LEU A 9 53.29 7.79 -16.10
CA LEU A 9 52.22 7.05 -15.42
C LEU A 9 50.86 7.52 -15.95
N LEU A 10 50.24 6.71 -16.81
CA LEU A 10 48.85 6.89 -17.23
C LEU A 10 47.90 6.42 -16.12
N PHE A 11 47.20 7.37 -15.49
CA PHE A 11 46.06 7.08 -14.61
C PHE A 11 44.84 6.76 -15.47
N PHE A 12 44.49 5.48 -15.59
CA PHE A 12 43.17 5.07 -16.07
C PHE A 12 42.15 5.28 -14.94
N SER A 13 41.29 6.30 -15.08
CA SER A 13 40.10 6.44 -14.24
C SER A 13 39.07 5.39 -14.66
N VAL A 14 38.96 4.31 -13.88
CA VAL A 14 37.87 3.36 -14.01
C VAL A 14 36.63 4.00 -13.41
N SER A 15 35.75 4.54 -14.25
CA SER A 15 34.41 4.94 -13.84
C SER A 15 33.62 3.69 -13.47
N VAL A 16 33.65 3.31 -12.20
CA VAL A 16 32.74 2.30 -11.65
C VAL A 16 31.34 2.92 -11.70
N PHE A 17 30.53 2.50 -12.67
CA PHE A 17 29.09 2.73 -12.60
C PHE A 17 28.58 1.94 -11.40
N ALA A 18 28.45 2.61 -10.26
CA ALA A 18 27.70 2.09 -9.13
C ALA A 18 26.28 1.83 -9.63
N LYS A 19 25.94 0.56 -9.83
CA LYS A 19 24.57 0.12 -10.09
C LYS A 19 23.81 0.48 -8.82
N ASN A 20 23.07 1.59 -8.82
CA ASN A 20 22.22 1.98 -7.68
C ASN A 20 21.37 0.76 -7.32
N GLN A 21 21.70 0.14 -6.19
CA GLN A 21 20.94 -0.99 -5.69
C GLN A 21 19.58 -0.42 -5.28
N ARG A 22 18.52 -0.78 -6.01
CA ARG A 22 17.17 -0.33 -5.69
C ARG A 22 16.80 -0.85 -4.30
N ASP A 23 16.36 0.05 -3.43
CA ASP A 23 15.82 -0.34 -2.14
C ASP A 23 14.56 -1.18 -2.36
N THR A 24 14.37 -2.18 -1.52
CA THR A 24 13.20 -3.06 -1.59
C THR A 24 12.50 -3.04 -0.25
N VAL A 25 11.20 -2.71 -0.25
CA VAL A 25 10.34 -2.79 0.93
C VAL A 25 9.36 -3.94 0.76
N ARG A 26 9.40 -4.90 1.68
CA ARG A 26 8.49 -6.05 1.72
C ARG A 26 7.30 -5.73 2.62
N VAL A 27 6.11 -5.80 2.03
CA VAL A 27 4.85 -5.44 2.68
C VAL A 27 3.92 -6.65 2.73
N LEU A 28 3.35 -6.94 3.90
CA LEU A 28 2.21 -7.84 4.02
C LEU A 28 0.93 -7.04 4.23
N PHE A 29 -0.10 -7.32 3.46
CA PHE A 29 -1.45 -6.86 3.74
C PHE A 29 -2.27 -7.97 4.40
N VAL A 30 -2.76 -7.71 5.61
CA VAL A 30 -3.72 -8.54 6.34
C VAL A 30 -5.07 -7.85 6.29
N GLY A 31 -6.04 -8.49 5.64
CA GLY A 31 -7.34 -7.86 5.45
C GLY A 31 -8.29 -8.72 4.61
N ASN A 32 -9.12 -8.08 3.81
CA ASN A 32 -10.22 -8.75 3.13
C ASN A 32 -10.36 -8.32 1.66
N SER A 33 -11.59 -8.21 1.17
CA SER A 33 -11.89 -7.79 -0.20
C SER A 33 -11.35 -6.40 -0.52
N TYR A 34 -11.19 -5.52 0.47
CA TYR A 34 -10.61 -4.20 0.26
C TYR A 34 -9.12 -4.26 -0.11
N VAL A 35 -8.46 -5.41 0.12
CA VAL A 35 -7.08 -5.68 -0.29
C VAL A 35 -7.00 -6.51 -1.58
N TYR A 36 -7.85 -7.53 -1.77
CA TYR A 36 -7.70 -8.38 -2.97
C TYR A 36 -8.41 -7.84 -4.22
N TYR A 37 -9.40 -6.95 -4.07
CA TYR A 37 -10.10 -6.38 -5.23
C TYR A 37 -9.12 -5.66 -6.16
N ASN A 38 -9.36 -5.83 -7.46
CA ASN A 38 -8.56 -5.27 -8.55
C ASN A 38 -7.04 -5.47 -8.37
N ASN A 39 -6.65 -6.53 -7.66
CA ASN A 39 -5.27 -6.92 -7.43
C ASN A 39 -4.37 -5.80 -6.84
N LEU A 40 -4.87 -5.06 -5.85
CA LEU A 40 -4.14 -3.94 -5.22
C LEU A 40 -2.65 -4.24 -4.93
N ALA A 41 -2.35 -5.37 -4.30
CA ALA A 41 -0.98 -5.77 -3.96
C ALA A 41 -0.07 -5.85 -5.19
N GLN A 42 -0.56 -6.42 -6.29
CA GLN A 42 0.16 -6.50 -7.56
C GLN A 42 0.29 -5.11 -8.19
N MET A 43 -0.75 -4.29 -8.14
CA MET A 43 -0.74 -2.91 -8.66
C MET A 43 0.33 -2.04 -7.97
N ILE A 44 0.45 -2.10 -6.65
CA ILE A 44 1.51 -1.39 -5.90
C ILE A 44 2.89 -1.81 -6.42
N GLY A 45 3.09 -3.12 -6.61
CA GLY A 45 4.31 -3.64 -7.21
C GLY A 45 4.58 -3.03 -8.59
N LEU A 46 3.63 -3.13 -9.51
CA LEU A 46 3.80 -2.63 -10.88
C LEU A 46 4.06 -1.13 -10.96
N ILE A 47 3.35 -0.32 -10.15
CA ILE A 47 3.54 1.13 -10.11
C ILE A 47 4.96 1.49 -9.64
N THR A 48 5.51 0.72 -8.69
CA THR A 48 6.86 0.97 -8.13
C THR A 48 8.00 0.38 -8.96
N ASP A 49 7.75 -0.30 -10.09
CA ASP A 49 8.83 -0.84 -10.96
C ASP A 49 9.75 0.24 -11.54
N SER A 50 9.24 1.45 -11.71
CA SER A 50 9.97 2.59 -12.24
C SER A 50 10.62 3.47 -11.15
N MET A 51 10.42 3.14 -9.87
CA MET A 51 10.92 3.92 -8.73
C MET A 51 12.26 3.39 -8.22
N ASP A 52 12.96 4.24 -7.47
CA ASP A 52 14.22 3.86 -6.80
C ASP A 52 13.98 2.85 -5.66
N THR A 53 12.82 2.95 -5.01
CA THR A 53 12.33 1.98 -4.02
C THR A 53 11.23 1.11 -4.62
N LYS A 54 11.49 -0.19 -4.73
CA LYS A 54 10.50 -1.20 -5.14
C LYS A 54 9.71 -1.66 -3.92
N ILE A 55 8.39 -1.73 -4.04
CA ILE A 55 7.53 -2.36 -3.03
C ILE A 55 7.15 -3.76 -3.52
N ILE A 56 7.37 -4.77 -2.67
CA ILE A 56 6.96 -6.15 -2.92
C ILE A 56 5.89 -6.53 -1.91
N CYS A 57 4.69 -6.78 -2.42
CA CYS A 57 3.51 -7.05 -1.60
C CYS A 57 3.19 -8.55 -1.53
N ARG A 58 2.79 -9.02 -0.36
CA ARG A 58 2.01 -10.26 -0.16
C ARG A 58 0.69 -9.91 0.53
N LYS A 59 -0.28 -10.81 0.47
CA LYS A 59 -1.59 -10.62 1.10
C LYS A 59 -2.04 -11.89 1.81
N SER A 60 -2.68 -11.72 2.97
CA SER A 60 -3.42 -12.74 3.69
C SER A 60 -4.86 -12.26 3.78
N THR A 61 -5.74 -12.79 2.94
CA THR A 61 -7.09 -12.23 2.80
C THR A 61 -8.17 -13.28 2.65
N VAL A 62 -9.32 -13.03 3.29
CA VAL A 62 -10.57 -13.76 3.08
C VAL A 62 -11.70 -12.73 2.98
N GLY A 63 -12.66 -12.96 2.08
CA GLY A 63 -13.79 -12.04 1.87
C GLY A 63 -14.54 -11.75 3.17
N GLY A 64 -14.71 -10.47 3.49
CA GLY A 64 -15.39 -10.01 4.71
C GLY A 64 -14.68 -10.34 6.03
N ALA A 65 -13.42 -10.78 6.03
CA ALA A 65 -12.71 -11.06 7.28
C ALA A 65 -12.52 -9.78 8.13
N ASN A 66 -12.76 -9.88 9.43
CA ASN A 66 -12.41 -8.85 10.43
C ASN A 66 -11.11 -9.19 11.16
N LEU A 67 -10.56 -8.24 11.94
CA LEU A 67 -9.30 -8.46 12.67
C LEU A 67 -9.37 -9.63 13.66
N GLY A 68 -10.51 -9.85 14.33
CA GLY A 68 -10.69 -10.98 15.24
C GLY A 68 -10.61 -12.33 14.52
N GLU A 69 -11.18 -12.45 13.33
CA GLU A 69 -11.05 -13.65 12.50
C GLU A 69 -9.59 -13.91 12.09
N HIS A 70 -8.86 -12.87 11.69
CA HIS A 70 -7.42 -12.98 11.39
C HIS A 70 -6.60 -13.40 12.61
N TRP A 71 -6.87 -12.83 13.77
CA TRP A 71 -6.13 -13.11 15.00
C TRP A 71 -6.32 -14.55 15.46
N ASN A 72 -7.53 -15.08 15.32
CA ASN A 72 -7.90 -16.42 15.77
C ASN A 72 -7.73 -17.50 14.69
N GLY A 73 -7.25 -17.14 13.49
CA GLY A 73 -7.03 -18.09 12.40
C GLY A 73 -8.31 -18.71 11.86
N LEU A 74 -9.44 -17.99 11.95
CA LEU A 74 -10.73 -18.50 11.50
C LEU A 74 -10.75 -18.59 9.97
N ARG A 75 -11.55 -19.52 9.44
CA ARG A 75 -11.75 -19.70 7.99
C ARG A 75 -10.44 -19.99 7.23
N GLY A 76 -9.46 -20.60 7.90
CA GLY A 76 -8.17 -20.95 7.32
C GLY A 76 -7.19 -19.77 7.19
N LEU A 77 -7.46 -18.63 7.83
CA LEU A 77 -6.54 -17.50 7.87
C LEU A 77 -5.26 -17.89 8.64
N GLN A 78 -4.11 -17.61 8.05
CA GLN A 78 -2.78 -17.91 8.62
C GLN A 78 -1.97 -16.63 8.83
N SER A 79 -2.64 -15.52 9.19
CA SER A 79 -2.02 -14.20 9.20
C SER A 79 -0.86 -14.11 10.18
N LYS A 80 -1.00 -14.69 11.38
CA LYS A 80 0.06 -14.66 12.41
C LYS A 80 1.25 -15.53 12.02
N GLU A 81 1.02 -16.67 11.38
CA GLU A 81 2.03 -17.60 10.90
C GLU A 81 2.82 -16.97 9.75
N ILE A 82 2.15 -16.28 8.82
CA ILE A 82 2.80 -15.57 7.72
C ILE A 82 3.68 -14.44 8.27
N ILE A 83 3.20 -13.67 9.26
CA ILE A 83 3.98 -12.62 9.93
C ILE A 83 5.23 -13.20 10.61
N ALA A 84 5.11 -14.31 11.34
CA ALA A 84 6.24 -14.91 12.07
C ALA A 84 7.32 -15.50 11.15
N ASN A 85 6.92 -16.11 10.02
CA ASN A 85 7.82 -16.91 9.20
C ASN A 85 8.41 -16.16 8.00
N SER A 86 8.10 -14.87 7.83
CA SER A 86 8.56 -14.07 6.69
C SER A 86 9.16 -12.74 7.14
N LYS A 87 10.22 -12.29 6.45
CA LYS A 87 10.88 -11.01 6.73
C LYS A 87 10.17 -9.87 6.01
N PHE A 88 9.08 -9.37 6.60
CA PHE A 88 8.43 -8.15 6.15
C PHE A 88 9.03 -6.93 6.85
N ASP A 89 9.17 -5.83 6.11
CA ASP A 89 9.56 -4.54 6.68
C ASP A 89 8.33 -3.82 7.26
N ILE A 90 7.19 -4.01 6.62
CA ILE A 90 5.90 -3.42 6.98
C ILE A 90 4.81 -4.50 6.96
N VAL A 91 3.95 -4.48 7.97
CA VAL A 91 2.68 -5.23 7.94
C VAL A 91 1.54 -4.24 8.08
N VAL A 92 0.68 -4.22 7.06
CA VAL A 92 -0.55 -3.42 7.00
C VAL A 92 -1.71 -4.27 7.50
N VAL A 93 -2.48 -3.76 8.44
CA VAL A 93 -3.72 -4.38 8.93
C VAL A 93 -4.91 -3.45 8.72
N GLN A 94 -6.06 -4.04 8.40
CA GLN A 94 -7.33 -3.33 8.28
C GLN A 94 -8.49 -4.20 8.74
N ASP A 95 -9.47 -3.57 9.39
CA ASP A 95 -10.68 -4.25 9.86
C ASP A 95 -11.77 -4.32 8.76
N ASN A 96 -12.86 -5.03 9.04
CA ASN A 96 -13.96 -5.16 8.09
C ASN A 96 -14.70 -3.82 7.91
N SER A 97 -14.46 -3.15 6.79
CA SER A 97 -15.26 -2.02 6.30
C SER A 97 -15.74 -1.00 7.35
N MET A 98 -16.97 -1.14 7.87
CA MET A 98 -17.60 -0.21 8.82
C MET A 98 -17.40 -0.61 10.29
N TRP A 99 -16.71 -1.72 10.56
CA TRP A 99 -16.34 -2.18 11.90
C TRP A 99 -15.61 -1.13 12.75
N PRO A 100 -14.75 -0.25 12.20
CA PRO A 100 -14.11 0.79 13.00
C PRO A 100 -15.09 1.67 13.81
N ILE A 101 -16.33 1.83 13.33
CA ILE A 101 -17.37 2.60 14.02
C ILE A 101 -18.49 1.71 14.59
N GLN A 102 -18.75 0.54 14.01
CA GLN A 102 -19.81 -0.38 14.46
C GLN A 102 -19.36 -1.31 15.60
N HIS A 103 -18.07 -1.63 15.66
CA HIS A 103 -17.47 -2.57 16.60
C HIS A 103 -16.13 -2.02 17.12
N LYS A 104 -16.14 -0.76 17.57
CA LYS A 104 -14.94 -0.02 17.97
C LYS A 104 -14.08 -0.78 18.99
N ASP A 105 -14.70 -1.37 20.01
CA ASP A 105 -13.95 -2.15 21.02
C ASP A 105 -13.18 -3.33 20.41
N SER A 106 -13.77 -3.99 19.40
CA SER A 106 -13.11 -5.08 18.66
C SER A 106 -11.93 -4.57 17.82
N LEU A 107 -12.10 -3.43 17.12
CA LEU A 107 -11.01 -2.79 16.40
C LEU A 107 -9.83 -2.50 17.34
N PHE A 108 -10.10 -1.89 18.50
CA PHE A 108 -9.04 -1.51 19.44
C PHE A 108 -8.36 -2.73 20.04
N TYR A 109 -9.13 -3.72 20.49
CA TYR A 109 -8.59 -4.93 21.09
C TYR A 109 -7.70 -5.72 20.10
N PHE A 110 -8.25 -6.12 18.95
CA PHE A 110 -7.48 -6.92 17.99
C PHE A 110 -6.43 -6.10 17.23
N GLY A 111 -6.70 -4.82 16.98
CA GLY A 111 -5.72 -3.89 16.41
C GLY A 111 -4.49 -3.77 17.29
N GLN A 112 -4.65 -3.56 18.60
CA GLN A 112 -3.54 -3.50 19.55
C GLN A 112 -2.73 -4.80 19.57
N LEU A 113 -3.42 -5.95 19.59
CA LEU A 113 -2.80 -7.27 19.55
C LEU A 113 -1.96 -7.46 18.29
N PHE A 114 -2.50 -7.12 17.12
CA PHE A 114 -1.75 -7.18 15.86
C PHE A 114 -0.56 -6.24 15.85
N CYS A 115 -0.72 -4.98 16.23
CA CYS A 115 0.38 -4.01 16.23
C CYS A 115 1.52 -4.46 17.16
N ASN A 116 1.21 -4.99 18.34
CA ASN A 116 2.21 -5.52 19.25
C ASN A 116 2.92 -6.76 18.67
N TYR A 117 2.16 -7.66 18.07
CA TYR A 117 2.72 -8.86 17.43
C TYR A 117 3.63 -8.52 16.25
N ILE A 118 3.23 -7.58 15.39
CA ILE A 118 4.02 -7.09 14.24
C ILE A 118 5.33 -6.47 14.71
N LYS A 119 5.30 -5.62 15.76
CA LYS A 119 6.53 -5.05 16.34
C LYS A 119 7.45 -6.14 16.89
N SER A 120 6.89 -7.16 17.54
CA SER A 120 7.67 -8.28 18.08
C SER A 120 8.34 -9.14 17.00
N SER A 121 7.81 -9.14 15.77
CA SER A 121 8.44 -9.80 14.62
C SER A 121 9.48 -8.92 13.92
N GLY A 122 9.73 -7.69 14.40
CA GLY A 122 10.68 -6.73 13.83
C GLY A 122 10.14 -5.91 12.67
N ALA A 123 8.84 -6.02 12.34
CA ALA A 123 8.19 -5.25 11.28
C ALA A 123 7.52 -4.00 11.84
N LYS A 124 7.26 -3.01 10.98
CA LYS A 124 6.51 -1.80 11.34
C LYS A 124 5.01 -2.00 11.12
N PRO A 125 4.15 -1.77 12.13
CA PRO A 125 2.70 -1.86 11.95
C PRO A 125 2.15 -0.62 11.25
N TYR A 126 1.40 -0.87 10.18
CA TYR A 126 0.65 0.15 9.45
C TYR A 126 -0.85 -0.16 9.54
N LEU A 127 -1.67 0.87 9.75
CA LEU A 127 -3.12 0.77 9.76
C LEU A 127 -3.65 1.34 8.44
N TYR A 128 -4.43 0.54 7.73
CA TYR A 128 -5.12 0.97 6.54
C TYR A 128 -6.46 1.60 6.93
N SER A 129 -6.46 2.93 7.10
CA SER A 129 -7.68 3.69 7.37
C SER A 129 -8.56 3.73 6.13
N THR A 130 -9.63 2.93 6.15
CA THR A 130 -10.52 2.70 5.02
C THR A 130 -11.51 3.85 4.79
N TRP A 131 -12.36 3.71 3.76
CA TRP A 131 -13.36 4.69 3.37
C TRP A 131 -14.77 4.35 3.88
N ALA A 132 -15.57 5.40 4.06
CA ALA A 132 -17.01 5.32 4.27
C ALA A 132 -17.72 4.72 3.03
N ARG A 133 -18.85 4.04 3.25
CA ARG A 133 -19.70 3.54 2.16
C ARG A 133 -20.24 4.70 1.32
N GLU A 134 -20.53 4.42 0.05
CA GLU A 134 -20.96 5.44 -0.91
C GLU A 134 -22.16 6.26 -0.42
N LYS A 135 -23.11 5.57 0.22
CA LYS A 135 -24.37 6.12 0.75
C LYS A 135 -24.28 6.78 2.12
N THR A 136 -23.14 6.65 2.82
CA THR A 136 -22.94 7.24 4.15
C THR A 136 -21.63 8.02 4.23
N PRO A 137 -21.35 8.95 3.28
CA PRO A 137 -20.10 9.72 3.24
C PRO A 137 -19.77 10.45 4.53
N GLU A 138 -20.78 10.87 5.28
CA GLU A 138 -20.69 11.60 6.54
C GLU A 138 -19.96 10.83 7.65
N THR A 139 -19.85 9.51 7.51
CA THR A 139 -19.17 8.64 8.49
C THR A 139 -17.64 8.64 8.37
N GLN A 140 -17.07 9.29 7.34
CA GLN A 140 -15.63 9.20 7.09
C GLN A 140 -14.78 9.69 8.26
N SER A 141 -15.11 10.85 8.85
CA SER A 141 -14.32 11.41 9.97
C SER A 141 -14.26 10.44 11.16
N GLN A 142 -15.38 9.77 11.46
CA GLN A 142 -15.46 8.80 12.56
C GLN A 142 -14.58 7.57 12.31
N ILE A 143 -14.50 7.09 11.05
CA ILE A 143 -13.60 6.00 10.66
C ILE A 143 -12.14 6.44 10.83
N SER A 144 -11.80 7.63 10.32
CA SER A 144 -10.45 8.19 10.42
C SER A 144 -10.02 8.35 11.89
N GLU A 145 -10.85 8.95 12.73
CA GLU A 145 -10.61 9.12 14.16
C GLU A 145 -10.40 7.78 14.90
N ALA A 146 -11.14 6.73 14.54
CA ALA A 146 -11.00 5.42 15.15
C ALA A 146 -9.62 4.80 14.86
N TYR A 147 -9.15 4.87 13.60
CA TYR A 147 -7.82 4.39 13.23
C TYR A 147 -6.70 5.27 13.77
N GLU A 148 -6.87 6.58 13.81
CA GLU A 148 -5.88 7.51 14.41
C GLU A 148 -5.69 7.27 15.91
N SER A 149 -6.81 7.06 16.62
CA SER A 149 -6.78 6.74 18.04
C SER A 149 -6.07 5.40 18.29
N LEU A 150 -6.40 4.35 17.54
CA LEU A 150 -5.70 3.07 17.62
C LEU A 150 -4.21 3.22 17.28
N ALA A 151 -3.86 4.00 16.25
CA ALA A 151 -2.46 4.21 15.87
C ALA A 151 -1.66 4.90 16.98
N LYS A 152 -2.25 5.90 17.63
CA LYS A 152 -1.65 6.60 18.77
C LYS A 152 -1.36 5.64 19.91
N ASP A 153 -2.34 4.80 20.29
CA ASP A 153 -2.22 3.87 21.41
C ASP A 153 -1.25 2.72 21.10
N ALA A 154 -1.28 2.22 19.85
CA ALA A 154 -0.50 1.07 19.44
C ALA A 154 0.91 1.43 18.92
N GLY A 155 1.22 2.71 18.71
CA GLY A 155 2.45 3.16 18.07
C GLY A 155 2.56 2.67 16.61
N ALA A 156 1.47 2.79 15.85
CA ALA A 156 1.39 2.38 14.45
C ALA A 156 1.32 3.60 13.51
N THR A 157 1.61 3.37 12.22
CA THR A 157 1.48 4.41 11.18
C THR A 157 0.13 4.29 10.46
N VAL A 158 -0.63 5.37 10.37
CA VAL A 158 -1.87 5.38 9.57
C VAL A 158 -1.56 5.68 8.10
N VAL A 159 -2.19 4.93 7.20
CA VAL A 159 -2.32 5.29 5.78
C VAL A 159 -3.74 5.86 5.59
N PRO A 160 -3.89 7.19 5.38
CA PRO A 160 -5.19 7.89 5.40
C PRO A 160 -5.92 7.76 4.05
N VAL A 161 -6.25 6.52 3.68
CA VAL A 161 -6.88 6.24 2.38
C VAL A 161 -8.32 6.73 2.35
N GLY A 162 -9.06 6.60 3.45
CA GLY A 162 -10.41 7.13 3.59
C GLY A 162 -10.51 8.64 3.38
N ASP A 163 -9.53 9.40 3.89
CA ASP A 163 -9.49 10.85 3.69
C ASP A 163 -9.15 11.21 2.24
N SER A 164 -8.23 10.48 1.61
CA SER A 164 -7.96 10.60 0.17
C SER A 164 -9.22 10.31 -0.64
N TRP A 165 -9.98 9.28 -0.26
CA TRP A 165 -11.22 8.88 -0.91
C TRP A 165 -12.31 9.95 -0.79
N ALA A 166 -12.52 10.49 0.41
CA ALA A 166 -13.51 11.55 0.63
C ALA A 166 -13.15 12.83 -0.12
N LEU A 167 -11.87 13.23 -0.12
CA LEU A 167 -11.41 14.39 -0.87
C LEU A 167 -11.62 14.20 -2.38
N ALA A 168 -11.29 13.04 -2.93
CA ALA A 168 -11.53 12.75 -4.35
C ALA A 168 -13.01 12.90 -4.70
N ARG A 169 -13.92 12.31 -3.91
CA ARG A 169 -15.36 12.46 -4.15
C ARG A 169 -15.84 13.91 -4.06
N GLN A 170 -15.28 14.70 -3.16
CA GLN A 170 -15.59 16.13 -3.03
C GLN A 170 -15.11 16.91 -4.27
N LYS A 171 -13.90 16.64 -4.76
CA LYS A 171 -13.32 17.37 -5.90
C LYS A 171 -13.98 17.02 -7.22
N ASN A 172 -14.32 15.75 -7.44
CA ASN A 172 -14.97 15.33 -8.67
C ASN A 172 -15.80 14.05 -8.48
N ALA A 173 -17.11 14.20 -8.37
CA ALA A 173 -18.03 13.08 -8.22
C ALA A 173 -18.15 12.19 -9.48
N SER A 174 -17.75 12.65 -10.67
CA SER A 174 -17.77 11.82 -11.88
C SER A 174 -16.62 10.80 -11.92
N MET A 175 -15.54 11.04 -11.15
CA MET A 175 -14.43 10.11 -10.96
C MET A 175 -14.85 9.01 -9.99
N ASN A 176 -15.65 8.06 -10.48
CA ASN A 176 -16.27 7.05 -9.63
C ASN A 176 -15.24 6.07 -9.04
N LEU A 177 -15.03 6.17 -7.72
CA LEU A 177 -14.14 5.30 -6.97
C LEU A 177 -14.78 3.98 -6.56
N PHE A 178 -16.11 3.86 -6.63
CA PHE A 178 -16.84 2.69 -6.17
C PHE A 178 -17.16 1.73 -7.31
N HIS A 179 -17.09 0.44 -6.97
CA HIS A 179 -17.84 -0.58 -7.68
C HIS A 179 -19.36 -0.36 -7.49
N THR A 180 -20.19 -0.99 -8.31
CA THR A 180 -21.65 -0.79 -8.32
C THR A 180 -22.36 -1.16 -7.01
N ASP A 181 -21.67 -1.82 -6.08
CA ASP A 181 -22.18 -2.14 -4.74
C ASP A 181 -22.02 -1.00 -3.71
N GLY A 182 -21.41 0.13 -4.10
CA GLY A 182 -21.18 1.28 -3.22
C GLY A 182 -20.22 1.00 -2.07
N SER A 183 -19.41 -0.05 -2.19
CA SER A 183 -18.51 -0.56 -1.16
C SER A 183 -17.10 -0.77 -1.69
N HIS A 184 -16.97 -1.72 -2.61
CA HIS A 184 -15.69 -2.17 -3.11
C HIS A 184 -15.11 -1.10 -4.04
N PRO A 185 -13.78 -1.08 -4.23
CA PRO A 185 -13.19 -0.10 -5.11
C PRO A 185 -13.44 -0.45 -6.58
N SER A 186 -13.64 0.58 -7.40
CA SER A 186 -13.43 0.51 -8.84
C SER A 186 -11.92 0.39 -9.14
N SER A 187 -11.55 0.26 -10.42
CA SER A 187 -10.15 0.34 -10.85
C SER A 187 -9.52 1.67 -10.43
N LEU A 188 -10.23 2.79 -10.60
CA LEU A 188 -9.78 4.11 -10.18
C LEU A 188 -9.61 4.21 -8.67
N GLY A 189 -10.58 3.72 -7.90
CA GLY A 189 -10.48 3.64 -6.43
C GLY A 189 -9.28 2.83 -5.98
N THR A 190 -9.01 1.70 -6.63
CA THR A 190 -7.83 0.84 -6.32
C THR A 190 -6.53 1.55 -6.65
N PHE A 191 -6.49 2.32 -7.74
CA PHE A 191 -5.32 3.10 -8.08
C PHE A 191 -5.05 4.21 -7.04
N LEU A 192 -6.08 4.92 -6.59
CA LEU A 192 -5.97 5.90 -5.50
C LEU A 192 -5.41 5.25 -4.23
N ILE A 193 -5.96 4.08 -3.83
CA ILE A 193 -5.46 3.30 -2.71
C ILE A 193 -3.97 2.98 -2.87
N ALA A 194 -3.57 2.47 -4.05
CA ALA A 194 -2.18 2.10 -4.34
C ALA A 194 -1.24 3.30 -4.19
N LEU A 195 -1.62 4.47 -4.74
CA LEU A 195 -0.83 5.69 -4.60
C LEU A 195 -0.72 6.14 -3.15
N SER A 196 -1.79 6.04 -2.34
CA SER A 196 -1.73 6.39 -0.92
C SER A 196 -0.70 5.53 -0.17
N PHE A 197 -0.65 4.22 -0.42
CA PHE A 197 0.38 3.36 0.16
C PHE A 197 1.78 3.68 -0.34
N ILE A 198 1.96 3.86 -1.65
CA ILE A 198 3.27 4.15 -2.25
C ILE A 198 3.82 5.46 -1.69
N LYS A 199 3.01 6.51 -1.66
CA LYS A 199 3.38 7.81 -1.11
C LYS A 199 3.74 7.67 0.37
N LYS A 200 2.93 6.96 1.16
CA LYS A 200 3.19 6.83 2.60
C LYS A 200 4.45 6.02 2.92
N ILE A 201 4.76 5.00 2.11
CA ILE A 201 5.90 4.10 2.35
C ILE A 201 7.20 4.71 1.84
N THR A 202 7.18 5.36 0.68
CA THR A 202 8.39 5.86 0.00
C THR A 202 8.61 7.35 0.13
N GLY A 203 7.63 8.10 0.65
CA GLY A 203 7.61 9.56 0.68
C GLY A 203 7.37 10.21 -0.68
N THR A 204 7.36 9.45 -1.78
CA THR A 204 7.27 9.97 -3.15
C THR A 204 6.30 9.17 -4.00
N LEU A 205 5.98 9.70 -5.17
CA LEU A 205 5.19 9.04 -6.20
C LEU A 205 6.01 8.95 -7.50
N PRO A 206 5.72 7.99 -8.40
CA PRO A 206 6.38 7.92 -9.70
C PRO A 206 6.28 9.24 -10.49
N LYS A 207 7.36 9.56 -11.21
CA LYS A 207 7.39 10.73 -12.12
C LYS A 207 6.63 10.50 -13.43
N LYS A 208 6.42 9.23 -13.79
CA LYS A 208 5.73 8.80 -15.01
C LYS A 208 4.88 7.57 -14.69
N TYR A 209 3.73 7.48 -15.35
CA TYR A 209 2.78 6.39 -15.19
C TYR A 209 2.49 5.76 -16.55
N ALA A 210 2.26 4.45 -16.54
CA ALA A 210 1.64 3.76 -17.67
C ALA A 210 0.13 3.93 -17.57
N THR A 211 -0.56 4.00 -18.71
CA THR A 211 -2.03 3.96 -18.78
C THR A 211 -2.56 2.52 -18.84
N VAL A 212 -1.71 1.56 -19.17
CA VAL A 212 -2.02 0.13 -19.20
C VAL A 212 -0.99 -0.59 -18.36
N TYR A 213 -1.47 -1.30 -17.34
CA TYR A 213 -0.66 -2.16 -16.49
C TYR A 213 -0.92 -3.61 -16.89
N ASN A 214 0.15 -4.34 -17.17
CA ASN A 214 0.13 -5.76 -17.49
C ASN A 214 0.89 -6.54 -16.41
N TYR A 215 0.48 -7.78 -16.18
CA TYR A 215 1.19 -8.74 -15.36
C TYR A 215 1.62 -9.93 -16.22
N PHE A 216 2.74 -10.55 -15.84
CA PHE A 216 3.24 -11.76 -16.49
C PHE A 216 2.93 -12.94 -15.59
N ASP A 217 2.32 -13.99 -16.15
CA ASP A 217 2.17 -15.24 -15.43
C ASP A 217 3.51 -16.02 -15.36
N ARG A 218 3.45 -17.24 -14.83
CA ARG A 218 4.63 -18.09 -14.65
C ARG A 218 5.25 -18.57 -15.97
N ASP A 219 4.46 -18.58 -17.05
CA ASP A 219 4.84 -19.08 -18.37
C ASP A 219 5.26 -17.91 -19.29
N GLY A 220 5.20 -16.67 -18.78
CA GLY A 220 5.60 -15.46 -19.49
C GLY A 220 4.48 -14.81 -20.28
N GLU A 221 3.26 -15.33 -20.20
CA GLU A 221 2.09 -14.76 -20.87
C GLU A 221 1.64 -13.48 -20.17
N THR A 222 1.24 -12.50 -20.98
CA THR A 222 0.85 -11.18 -20.47
C THR A 222 -0.66 -11.06 -20.40
N PHE A 223 -1.19 -10.54 -19.30
CA PHE A 223 -2.58 -10.11 -19.23
C PHE A 223 -2.69 -8.72 -18.62
N ARG A 224 -3.67 -7.96 -19.11
CA ARG A 224 -3.97 -6.63 -18.59
C ARG A 224 -4.61 -6.74 -17.23
N ILE A 225 -4.00 -6.11 -16.23
CA ILE A 225 -4.52 -6.09 -14.85
C ILE A 225 -5.33 -4.82 -14.58
N MET A 226 -4.97 -3.70 -15.21
CA MET A 226 -5.66 -2.42 -15.05
C MET A 226 -5.38 -1.50 -16.24
N GLN A 227 -6.36 -0.70 -16.62
CA GLN A 227 -6.19 0.42 -17.55
C GLN A 227 -6.89 1.65 -16.98
N LEU A 228 -6.23 2.79 -17.11
CA LEU A 228 -6.69 4.10 -16.66
C LEU A 228 -6.35 5.13 -17.74
N THR A 229 -7.12 6.19 -17.81
CA THR A 229 -6.80 7.38 -18.60
C THR A 229 -5.73 8.22 -17.90
N ASN A 230 -5.05 9.10 -18.64
CA ASN A 230 -4.12 10.06 -18.04
C ASN A 230 -4.83 10.99 -17.05
N GLU A 231 -6.06 11.39 -17.35
CA GLU A 231 -6.86 12.27 -16.49
C GLU A 231 -7.14 11.62 -15.13
N GLU A 232 -7.61 10.37 -15.13
CA GLU A 232 -7.81 9.56 -13.93
C GLU A 232 -6.54 9.44 -13.08
N ILE A 233 -5.40 9.16 -13.72
CA ILE A 233 -4.12 9.04 -13.02
C ILE A 233 -3.73 10.37 -12.38
N GLN A 234 -3.77 11.48 -13.13
CA GLN A 234 -3.37 12.79 -12.61
C GLN A 234 -4.31 13.25 -11.49
N PHE A 235 -5.60 12.95 -11.60
CA PHE A 235 -6.58 13.21 -10.56
C PHE A 235 -6.21 12.49 -9.24
N CYS A 236 -5.94 11.19 -9.28
CA CYS A 236 -5.53 10.44 -8.10
C CYS A 236 -4.20 10.95 -7.51
N VAL A 237 -3.22 11.29 -8.36
CA VAL A 237 -1.93 11.85 -7.93
C VAL A 237 -2.12 13.17 -7.18
N ALA A 238 -2.96 14.06 -7.70
CA ALA A 238 -3.24 15.35 -7.07
C ALA A 238 -3.89 15.16 -5.68
N VAL A 239 -4.91 14.30 -5.59
CA VAL A 239 -5.58 13.99 -4.33
C VAL A 239 -4.62 13.39 -3.30
N VAL A 240 -3.83 12.39 -3.69
CA VAL A 240 -2.91 11.72 -2.76
C VAL A 240 -1.82 12.68 -2.26
N ASN A 241 -1.29 13.56 -3.10
CA ASN A 241 -0.29 14.54 -2.66
C ASN A 241 -0.85 15.59 -1.67
N GLU A 242 -2.16 15.85 -1.68
CA GLU A 242 -2.81 16.78 -0.76
C GLU A 242 -3.03 16.16 0.63
N ILE A 243 -3.29 14.85 0.68
CA ILE A 243 -3.64 14.14 1.92
C ILE A 243 -2.45 13.40 2.55
N VAL A 244 -1.65 12.71 1.74
CA VAL A 244 -0.65 11.76 2.21
C VAL A 244 0.72 12.43 2.28
N GLN A 245 1.16 12.69 3.51
CA GLN A 245 2.50 13.15 3.85
C GLN A 245 3.50 11.99 3.93
#